data_AF-A0A428QZD6-F1
#
_entry.id   AF-A0A428QZD6-F1
#
_cell.length_a   1.000
_cell.length_b   1.000
_cell.length_c   1.000
_cell.angle_alpha   90.00
_cell.angle_beta   90.00
_cell.angle_gamma   90.00
#
_symmetry.space_group_name_H-M   'P 1'
#
loop_
_entity.id
_entity.type
_entity.pdbx_description
1 polymer ?
#
loop_
_entity_poly.entity_id
_entity_poly.type
_entity_poly.pdbx_seq_one_letter_code
_entity_poly.pdbx_strand_id
1 'polypeptide(L)'
;MAASPSVTTWPSTASALRDLLEVDACHSLTCHGNTKEESNPRCTNKINKADCNEVAKLLDQIVELGCFKAAESLLSKLAYLIMCKNKRIGHEDKFGPGRISDWKVKLESIPSPSVEDEEQEEDTSSKYEAGDETEDDDSPTPPSSAWHSDAETDEENSTQEDTPDLAFQTPSSTSDSPKTTKQVKVVHKFERYSITRSTTFINKKIRKLLLRPLQKTEKFVDGYIYIYTFPESYHDAAPYLKIGFAKDVQARMARWENQCKYRPKVLVHQSADHYVKIESLVHAQLVNQRKVEATGCPECGIRHNEWFSASSLDASRAVSLWTSWMRQMPYDEEGQLKSKWKARIECLDMSDAACWEELVNAIYVDDEEDDLSEEDEFQWSTDDESHHSAEEYEIYDSEDEYDDKSGTDDDDEE
;
A
#
# COMPACT_ATOMS: atom_id res chain seq x y z
N MET A 1 -5.22 -14.15 38.89
CA MET A 1 -5.04 -12.68 38.79
C MET A 1 -4.36 -12.22 40.07
N ALA A 2 -3.19 -11.59 39.99
CA ALA A 2 -2.63 -10.86 41.12
C ALA A 2 -3.26 -9.46 41.16
N ALA A 3 -3.49 -8.91 42.35
CA ALA A 3 -3.91 -7.51 42.46
C ALA A 3 -2.70 -6.62 42.16
N SER A 4 -2.84 -5.71 41.19
CA SER A 4 -1.82 -4.68 40.93
C SER A 4 -1.62 -3.83 42.18
N PRO A 5 -0.38 -3.48 42.56
CA PRO A 5 -0.14 -2.64 43.73
C PRO A 5 -0.78 -1.27 43.52
N SER A 6 -1.60 -0.83 44.48
CA SER A 6 -2.21 0.50 44.48
C SER A 6 -1.14 1.56 44.74
N VAL A 7 -0.64 2.19 43.68
CA VAL A 7 0.37 3.25 43.75
C VAL A 7 -0.28 4.52 44.31
N THR A 8 0.17 4.95 45.49
CA THR A 8 -0.43 6.09 46.23
C THR A 8 0.27 7.44 46.01
N THR A 9 1.34 7.48 45.20
CA THR A 9 2.18 8.67 44.98
C THR A 9 2.67 8.73 43.53
N TRP A 10 2.85 9.94 42.99
CA TRP A 10 3.42 10.12 41.64
C TRP A 10 4.81 9.46 41.52
N PRO A 11 5.13 8.77 40.41
CA PRO A 11 6.42 8.12 40.25
C PRO A 11 7.57 9.14 40.22
N SER A 12 8.53 8.98 41.13
CA SER A 12 9.70 9.87 41.29
C SER A 12 10.87 9.56 40.36
N THR A 13 10.75 8.56 39.48
CA THR A 13 11.79 8.19 38.50
C THR A 13 11.17 7.69 37.20
N ALA A 14 11.87 7.90 36.08
CA ALA A 14 11.42 7.44 34.76
C ALA A 14 11.37 5.90 34.62
N SER A 15 12.00 5.14 35.53
CA SER A 15 11.77 3.68 35.61
C SER A 15 10.44 3.38 36.29
N ALA A 16 10.17 3.94 37.48
CA ALA A 16 8.90 3.73 38.17
C ALA A 16 7.69 4.16 37.33
N LEU A 17 7.81 5.25 36.57
CA LEU A 17 6.80 5.65 35.58
C LEU A 17 6.66 4.62 34.45
N ARG A 18 7.77 4.18 33.85
CA ARG A 18 7.78 3.18 32.77
C ARG A 18 7.09 1.88 33.20
N ASP A 19 7.42 1.41 34.40
CA ASP A 19 6.91 0.15 34.97
C ASP A 19 5.39 0.28 35.25
N LEU A 20 4.94 1.43 35.77
CA LEU A 20 3.52 1.76 35.96
C LEU A 20 2.74 1.85 34.63
N LEU A 21 3.35 2.41 33.58
CA LEU A 21 2.75 2.57 32.25
C LEU A 21 2.82 1.31 31.37
N GLU A 22 3.53 0.25 31.80
CA GLU A 22 3.81 -0.97 31.03
C GLU A 22 4.53 -0.67 29.69
N VAL A 23 5.55 0.19 29.74
CA VAL A 23 6.38 0.57 28.58
C VAL A 23 7.71 -0.22 28.61
N ASP A 24 8.21 -0.71 27.47
CA ASP A 24 9.49 -1.43 27.46
C ASP A 24 10.69 -0.51 27.77
N ALA A 25 11.83 -1.10 28.14
CA ALA A 25 13.09 -0.37 28.18
C ALA A 25 13.55 0.08 26.77
N CYS A 26 14.18 1.24 26.67
CA CYS A 26 14.64 1.85 25.40
C CYS A 26 15.45 0.90 24.48
N HIS A 27 16.25 0.00 25.06
CA HIS A 27 17.07 -0.97 24.30
C HIS A 27 16.30 -2.21 23.80
N SER A 28 15.08 -2.45 24.30
CA SER A 28 14.22 -3.59 23.96
C SER A 28 12.86 -3.16 23.35
N LEU A 29 12.64 -1.87 23.14
CA LEU A 29 11.32 -1.30 22.80
C LEU A 29 10.71 -1.86 21.51
N THR A 30 9.61 -2.61 21.69
CA THR A 30 8.76 -3.15 20.64
C THR A 30 7.41 -2.45 20.61
N CYS A 31 6.69 -2.52 19.49
CA CYS A 31 5.39 -1.87 19.33
C CYS A 31 4.36 -2.32 20.38
N HIS A 32 3.70 -1.38 21.04
CA HIS A 32 2.67 -1.63 22.07
C HIS A 32 1.25 -1.79 21.50
N GLY A 33 1.11 -2.02 20.19
CA GLY A 33 -0.15 -2.30 19.50
C GLY A 33 -0.35 -3.79 19.24
N ASN A 34 -1.60 -4.25 19.30
CA ASN A 34 -1.91 -5.69 19.26
C ASN A 34 -2.02 -6.25 17.83
N THR A 35 -1.63 -7.52 17.65
CA THR A 35 -1.74 -8.24 16.38
C THR A 35 -3.17 -8.81 16.17
N LYS A 36 -3.33 -9.76 15.24
CA LYS A 36 -4.50 -10.64 15.13
C LYS A 36 -4.21 -12.09 15.56
N GLU A 37 -2.95 -12.40 15.92
CA GLU A 37 -2.48 -13.74 16.23
C GLU A 37 -2.65 -14.00 17.73
N GLU A 38 -3.46 -15.00 18.10
CA GLU A 38 -3.69 -15.34 19.51
C GLU A 38 -2.43 -15.86 20.21
N SER A 39 -1.53 -16.50 19.44
CA SER A 39 -0.21 -16.97 19.88
C SER A 39 0.77 -15.84 20.20
N ASN A 40 0.59 -14.66 19.62
CA ASN A 40 1.45 -13.50 19.86
C ASN A 40 0.65 -12.19 19.80
N PRO A 41 -0.06 -11.84 20.88
CA PRO A 41 -1.02 -10.74 20.88
C PRO A 41 -0.38 -9.35 20.70
N ARG A 42 0.96 -9.21 20.74
CA ARG A 42 1.67 -7.93 20.69
C ARG A 42 2.64 -7.84 19.51
N CYS A 43 2.69 -6.68 18.87
CA CYS A 43 3.47 -6.47 17.66
C CYS A 43 5.00 -6.43 17.92
N THR A 44 5.71 -7.41 17.37
CA THR A 44 7.17 -7.60 17.50
C THR A 44 8.03 -6.58 16.76
N ASN A 45 7.43 -5.64 16.02
CA ASN A 45 8.16 -4.58 15.32
C ASN A 45 8.92 -3.70 16.33
N LYS A 46 10.26 -3.69 16.23
CA LYS A 46 11.13 -2.83 17.02
C LYS A 46 10.90 -1.35 16.69
N ILE A 47 10.83 -0.51 17.71
CA ILE A 47 10.83 0.94 17.56
C ILE A 47 12.27 1.39 17.20
N ASN A 48 12.40 2.46 16.42
CA ASN A 48 13.73 2.93 15.98
C ASN A 48 14.43 3.73 17.08
N LYS A 49 15.77 3.72 17.07
CA LYS A 49 16.61 4.32 18.12
C LYS A 49 16.34 5.82 18.37
N ALA A 50 15.89 6.59 17.38
CA ALA A 50 15.57 8.00 17.58
C ALA A 50 14.27 8.15 18.39
N ASP A 51 13.23 7.39 18.06
CA ASP A 51 11.99 7.35 18.83
C ASP A 51 12.22 6.76 20.23
N CYS A 52 13.03 5.71 20.40
CA CYS A 52 13.39 5.17 21.73
C CYS A 52 14.11 6.20 22.62
N ASN A 53 14.99 7.02 22.04
CA ASN A 53 15.66 8.12 22.75
C ASN A 53 14.68 9.24 23.15
N GLU A 54 13.67 9.53 22.31
CA GLU A 54 12.65 10.53 22.61
C GLU A 54 11.66 10.03 23.69
N VAL A 55 11.29 8.74 23.64
CA VAL A 55 10.53 8.04 24.68
C VAL A 55 11.20 8.16 26.05
N ALA A 56 12.53 8.01 26.11
CA ALA A 56 13.27 8.18 27.37
C ALA A 56 13.11 9.60 27.95
N LYS A 57 13.41 10.64 27.16
CA LYS A 57 13.27 12.05 27.60
C LYS A 57 11.85 12.39 28.05
N LEU A 58 10.84 11.87 27.34
CA LEU A 58 9.43 12.12 27.70
C LEU A 58 9.08 11.51 29.05
N LEU A 59 9.60 10.32 29.38
CA LEU A 59 9.40 9.73 30.70
C LEU A 59 10.06 10.58 31.80
N ASP A 60 11.25 11.13 31.56
CA ASP A 60 11.90 12.06 32.51
C ASP A 60 11.06 13.34 32.71
N GLN A 61 10.61 13.98 31.61
CA GLN A 61 9.77 15.18 31.67
C GLN A 61 8.40 14.94 32.33
N ILE A 62 7.77 13.77 32.12
CA ILE A 62 6.50 13.42 32.77
C ILE A 62 6.68 13.24 34.29
N VAL A 63 7.84 12.75 34.74
CA VAL A 63 8.18 12.71 36.17
C VAL A 63 8.34 14.11 36.75
N GLU A 64 9.08 14.98 36.08
CA GLU A 64 9.31 16.38 36.50
C GLU A 64 8.02 17.19 36.64
N LEU A 65 6.99 16.92 35.82
CA LEU A 65 5.70 17.63 35.85
C LEU A 65 4.77 17.23 37.03
N GLY A 66 5.11 16.20 37.80
CA GLY A 66 4.49 15.87 39.10
C GLY A 66 3.01 15.45 39.11
N CYS A 67 2.25 15.62 38.02
CA CYS A 67 0.83 15.29 37.96
C CYS A 67 0.32 15.02 36.53
N PHE A 68 -0.78 14.26 36.42
CA PHE A 68 -1.39 13.89 35.14
C PHE A 68 -1.80 15.10 34.29
N LYS A 69 -2.45 16.10 34.91
CA LYS A 69 -3.00 17.27 34.21
C LYS A 69 -1.94 18.11 33.48
N ALA A 70 -0.73 18.19 34.03
CA ALA A 70 0.40 18.84 33.36
C ALA A 70 1.03 17.94 32.28
N ALA A 71 1.08 16.62 32.53
CA ALA A 71 1.71 15.63 31.66
C ALA A 71 0.87 15.13 30.47
N GLU A 72 -0.44 15.41 30.40
CA GLU A 72 -1.38 14.82 29.43
C GLU A 72 -0.94 14.94 27.96
N SER A 73 -0.32 16.06 27.58
CA SER A 73 0.22 16.28 26.22
C SER A 73 1.47 15.44 25.92
N LEU A 74 2.36 15.27 26.90
CA LEU A 74 3.56 14.44 26.79
C LEU A 74 3.20 12.95 26.80
N LEU A 75 2.25 12.54 27.65
CA LEU A 75 1.66 11.19 27.66
C LEU A 75 1.01 10.86 26.32
N SER A 76 0.29 11.81 25.71
CA SER A 76 -0.27 11.65 24.37
C SER A 76 0.82 11.41 23.32
N LYS A 77 1.88 12.24 23.30
CA LYS A 77 3.03 12.06 22.40
C LYS A 77 3.75 10.73 22.63
N LEU A 78 3.93 10.32 23.89
CA LEU A 78 4.56 9.07 24.30
C LEU A 78 3.77 7.85 23.77
N ALA A 79 2.44 7.87 23.89
CA ALA A 79 1.57 6.77 23.45
C ALA A 79 1.65 6.48 21.94
N TYR A 80 1.87 7.50 21.11
CA TYR A 80 2.10 7.31 19.66
C TYR A 80 3.53 6.87 19.34
N LEU A 81 4.55 7.36 20.06
CA LEU A 81 5.96 6.98 19.81
C LEU A 81 6.29 5.52 20.13
N ILE A 82 5.54 4.88 21.03
CA ILE A 82 5.66 3.45 21.33
C ILE A 82 4.92 2.53 20.34
N MET A 83 4.37 3.09 19.26
CA MET A 83 3.69 2.35 18.18
C MET A 83 4.56 2.31 16.91
N CYS A 84 4.47 1.22 16.14
CA CYS A 84 5.19 1.13 14.87
C CYS A 84 4.53 2.04 13.81
N LYS A 85 5.29 3.01 13.29
CA LYS A 85 4.91 3.95 12.21
C LYS A 85 4.70 3.29 10.83
N ASN A 86 4.44 1.98 10.81
CA ASN A 86 4.15 1.21 9.60
C ASN A 86 2.68 1.46 9.19
N LYS A 87 2.49 2.36 8.23
CA LYS A 87 1.17 2.76 7.70
C LYS A 87 0.37 1.64 7.02
N ARG A 88 0.96 0.45 6.80
CA ARG A 88 0.21 -0.74 6.36
C ARG A 88 -0.58 -1.41 7.50
N ILE A 89 -0.18 -1.21 8.76
CA ILE A 89 -0.78 -1.85 9.94
C ILE A 89 -1.56 -0.85 10.80
N GLY A 90 -1.19 0.43 10.81
CA GLY A 90 -1.99 1.51 11.42
C GLY A 90 -2.10 1.45 12.96
N HIS A 91 -1.11 0.87 13.64
CA HIS A 91 -1.15 0.70 15.11
C HIS A 91 -1.14 2.03 15.88
N GLU A 92 -0.52 3.07 15.31
CA GLU A 92 -0.50 4.45 15.83
C GLU A 92 -1.92 4.99 15.99
N ASP A 93 -2.70 5.01 14.89
CA ASP A 93 -4.11 5.46 14.88
C ASP A 93 -5.03 4.54 15.70
N LYS A 94 -4.82 3.22 15.61
CA LYS A 94 -5.74 2.21 16.19
C LYS A 94 -5.60 2.03 17.71
N PHE A 95 -4.38 2.08 18.25
CA PHE A 95 -4.11 1.73 19.64
C PHE A 95 -3.62 2.89 20.51
N GLY A 96 -3.13 3.99 19.92
CA GLY A 96 -2.71 5.20 20.65
C GLY A 96 -3.80 5.75 21.58
N PRO A 97 -5.02 6.05 21.08
CA PRO A 97 -6.11 6.60 21.90
C PRO A 97 -6.54 5.68 23.06
N GLY A 98 -6.54 4.36 22.84
CA GLY A 98 -6.81 3.37 23.89
C GLY A 98 -5.74 3.42 24.99
N ARG A 99 -4.46 3.39 24.61
CA ARG A 99 -3.35 3.45 25.56
C ARG A 99 -3.34 4.73 26.41
N ILE A 100 -3.69 5.88 25.82
CA ILE A 100 -3.85 7.15 26.55
C ILE A 100 -4.98 7.03 27.59
N SER A 101 -6.06 6.33 27.25
CA SER A 101 -7.21 6.12 28.14
C SER A 101 -6.85 5.20 29.32
N ASP A 102 -6.12 4.10 29.06
CA ASP A 102 -5.59 3.20 30.10
C ASP A 102 -4.68 3.97 31.09
N TRP A 103 -3.77 4.79 30.55
CA TRP A 103 -2.83 5.58 31.35
C TRP A 103 -3.52 6.70 32.12
N LYS A 104 -4.57 7.30 31.57
CA LYS A 104 -5.40 8.30 32.27
C LYS A 104 -6.07 7.70 33.50
N VAL A 105 -6.71 6.55 33.38
CA VAL A 105 -7.33 5.84 34.52
C VAL A 105 -6.29 5.48 35.59
N LYS A 106 -5.10 5.01 35.19
CA LYS A 106 -4.00 4.75 36.14
C LYS A 106 -3.54 6.01 36.88
N LEU A 107 -3.24 7.08 36.15
CA LEU A 107 -2.55 8.27 36.68
C LEU A 107 -3.48 9.27 37.37
N GLU A 108 -4.75 9.42 36.95
CA GLU A 108 -5.73 10.25 37.66
C GLU A 108 -6.18 9.63 39.00
N SER A 109 -5.95 8.33 39.20
CA SER A 109 -6.20 7.67 40.50
C SER A 109 -5.17 8.01 41.59
N ILE A 110 -4.03 8.58 41.21
CA ILE A 110 -2.96 8.98 42.13
C ILE A 110 -3.33 10.33 42.74
N PRO A 111 -3.41 10.46 44.08
CA PRO A 111 -3.61 11.76 44.71
C PRO A 111 -2.50 12.74 44.29
N SER A 112 -2.88 13.87 43.70
CA SER A 112 -1.97 15.01 43.61
C SER A 112 -1.59 15.43 45.02
N PRO A 113 -0.31 15.75 45.30
CA PRO A 113 0.03 16.44 46.54
C PRO A 113 -0.78 17.74 46.57
N SER A 114 -1.72 17.85 47.51
CA SER A 114 -2.39 19.11 47.78
C SER A 114 -1.32 20.08 48.25
N VAL A 115 -1.09 21.13 47.48
CA VAL A 115 -0.41 22.32 47.99
C VAL A 115 -1.32 22.84 49.10
N GLU A 116 -0.92 22.65 50.35
CA GLU A 116 -1.60 23.29 51.47
C GLU A 116 -1.36 24.79 51.30
N ASP A 117 -2.45 25.57 51.28
CA ASP A 117 -2.40 26.97 50.87
C ASP A 117 -1.56 27.81 51.84
N GLU A 118 -0.30 28.09 51.48
CA GLU A 118 0.50 29.15 52.12
C GLU A 118 -0.08 30.51 51.71
N GLU A 119 -1.13 30.93 52.42
CA GLU A 119 -1.65 32.30 52.39
C GLU A 119 -0.51 33.29 52.70
N GLN A 120 -0.13 34.10 51.72
CA GLN A 120 0.78 35.22 51.92
C GLN A 120 0.20 36.49 51.32
N GLU A 121 -0.28 37.36 52.22
CA GLU A 121 -0.67 38.73 51.91
C GLU A 121 0.54 39.53 51.42
N GLU A 122 0.35 40.38 50.39
CA GLU A 122 0.69 41.79 50.53
C GLU A 122 0.01 42.66 49.45
N ASP A 123 -0.31 43.90 49.83
CA ASP A 123 -0.97 44.93 49.02
C ASP A 123 0.06 45.95 48.53
N THR A 124 -0.05 46.45 47.28
CA THR A 124 0.08 47.92 47.01
C THR A 124 -0.14 48.32 45.53
N SER A 125 -1.20 49.12 45.31
CA SER A 125 -1.17 50.49 44.75
C SER A 125 -0.57 50.86 43.36
N SER A 126 -1.27 51.82 42.72
CA SER A 126 -0.94 52.64 41.52
C SER A 126 -1.18 52.01 40.14
N LYS A 127 -1.90 52.59 39.16
CA LYS A 127 -2.61 53.89 38.90
C LYS A 127 -1.94 54.91 37.96
N TYR A 128 -1.99 54.62 36.67
CA TYR A 128 -2.01 55.55 35.50
C TYR A 128 -2.62 54.75 34.32
N GLU A 129 -3.69 55.11 33.60
CA GLU A 129 -4.20 56.35 32.96
C GLU A 129 -3.64 56.68 31.55
N ALA A 130 -4.55 56.54 30.57
CA ALA A 130 -4.72 57.32 29.33
C ALA A 130 -3.81 57.12 28.09
N GLY A 131 -4.46 57.22 26.91
CA GLY A 131 -3.87 57.37 25.56
C GLY A 131 -3.74 56.07 24.74
N ASP A 132 -4.03 56.04 23.43
CA ASP A 132 -4.77 57.03 22.61
C ASP A 132 -5.30 56.40 21.29
N GLU A 133 -5.97 57.21 20.46
CA GLU A 133 -6.38 57.01 19.05
C GLU A 133 -5.20 56.57 18.13
N THR A 134 -5.36 56.08 16.89
CA THR A 134 -6.45 56.07 15.88
C THR A 134 -6.72 54.61 15.39
N GLU A 135 -7.35 54.22 14.25
CA GLU A 135 -7.88 54.87 13.03
C GLU A 135 -8.95 53.96 12.36
N ASP A 136 -9.78 54.49 11.46
CA ASP A 136 -10.77 53.74 10.64
C ASP A 136 -10.21 53.30 9.26
N ASP A 137 -10.78 52.25 8.66
CA ASP A 137 -10.82 52.08 7.19
C ASP A 137 -12.11 51.32 6.77
N ASP A 138 -12.61 51.58 5.55
CA ASP A 138 -14.02 51.36 5.17
C ASP A 138 -14.22 50.34 4.03
N SER A 139 -15.46 49.88 3.92
CA SER A 139 -16.17 49.20 2.83
C SER A 139 -15.63 49.51 1.40
N PRO A 140 -15.73 48.58 0.40
CA PRO A 140 -17.01 47.91 0.09
C PRO A 140 -17.04 46.55 -0.68
N THR A 141 -18.17 45.85 -0.56
CA THR A 141 -18.76 44.98 -1.62
C THR A 141 -19.56 45.83 -2.63
N PRO A 142 -19.68 45.54 -3.95
CA PRO A 142 -20.48 44.39 -4.48
C PRO A 142 -19.97 43.95 -5.89
N PRO A 143 -20.76 43.48 -6.90
CA PRO A 143 -22.12 42.91 -6.97
C PRO A 143 -22.20 41.55 -7.74
N SER A 144 -23.44 41.10 -8.01
CA SER A 144 -23.79 39.88 -8.76
C SER A 144 -23.96 40.09 -10.28
N SER A 145 -23.58 39.09 -11.08
CA SER A 145 -24.28 38.70 -12.33
C SER A 145 -24.16 37.17 -12.49
N ALA A 146 -25.14 36.36 -12.90
CA ALA A 146 -26.32 36.55 -13.76
C ALA A 146 -26.04 36.46 -15.27
N TRP A 147 -26.05 35.22 -15.79
CA TRP A 147 -26.18 34.89 -17.21
C TRP A 147 -27.19 33.76 -17.39
N HIS A 148 -28.32 34.06 -18.03
CA HIS A 148 -29.21 33.07 -18.65
C HIS A 148 -28.70 32.74 -20.05
N SER A 149 -29.02 31.54 -20.56
CA SER A 149 -29.07 31.24 -21.99
C SER A 149 -29.93 29.98 -22.19
N ASP A 150 -31.21 30.19 -22.42
CA ASP A 150 -32.21 29.18 -22.73
C ASP A 150 -32.39 29.07 -24.27
N ALA A 151 -32.40 27.84 -24.80
CA ALA A 151 -32.70 27.42 -26.19
C ALA A 151 -32.64 25.86 -26.22
N GLU A 152 -33.62 25.03 -26.61
CA GLU A 152 -34.76 25.13 -27.56
C GLU A 152 -34.32 25.50 -28.99
N THR A 153 -34.56 24.74 -30.08
CA THR A 153 -35.23 23.43 -30.38
C THR A 153 -34.51 22.80 -31.61
N ASP A 154 -34.86 21.73 -32.35
CA ASP A 154 -36.05 20.85 -32.58
C ASP A 154 -35.65 19.34 -32.30
N GLU A 155 -36.26 18.19 -32.66
CA GLU A 155 -37.24 17.66 -33.66
C GLU A 155 -36.75 17.59 -35.15
N GLU A 156 -36.91 16.51 -35.94
CA GLU A 156 -37.43 15.13 -35.81
C GLU A 156 -36.60 14.13 -36.69
N ASN A 157 -36.89 12.81 -36.65
CA ASN A 157 -37.51 12.06 -37.77
C ASN A 157 -37.19 10.54 -37.80
N SER A 158 -38.24 9.70 -37.90
CA SER A 158 -38.38 8.35 -38.53
C SER A 158 -37.15 7.41 -38.64
N THR A 159 -37.24 6.12 -38.31
CA THR A 159 -38.22 5.16 -38.90
C THR A 159 -38.46 3.94 -38.00
N GLN A 160 -39.65 3.32 -38.12
CA GLN A 160 -40.13 2.16 -37.33
C GLN A 160 -40.37 0.93 -38.26
N GLU A 161 -40.91 -0.15 -37.70
CA GLU A 161 -41.44 -1.38 -38.35
C GLU A 161 -40.35 -2.47 -38.63
N ASP A 162 -40.58 -3.79 -38.40
CA ASP A 162 -41.82 -4.44 -37.93
C ASP A 162 -41.64 -5.85 -37.27
N THR A 163 -42.69 -6.30 -36.55
CA THR A 163 -43.08 -7.69 -36.19
C THR A 163 -42.17 -8.58 -35.29
N PRO A 164 -42.72 -9.66 -34.65
CA PRO A 164 -44.05 -9.79 -34.04
C PRO A 164 -44.05 -10.45 -32.62
N ASP A 165 -45.25 -10.48 -32.01
CA ASP A 165 -45.58 -10.99 -30.67
C ASP A 165 -45.78 -12.54 -30.58
N LEU A 166 -45.48 -13.11 -29.40
CA LEU A 166 -46.08 -14.37 -28.89
C LEU A 166 -46.12 -14.37 -27.34
N ALA A 167 -47.32 -14.26 -26.78
CA ALA A 167 -47.58 -14.34 -25.34
C ALA A 167 -47.66 -15.79 -24.80
N PHE A 168 -47.49 -15.99 -23.48
CA PHE A 168 -48.63 -16.33 -22.59
C PHE A 168 -48.29 -16.60 -21.09
N GLN A 169 -49.27 -16.25 -20.24
CA GLN A 169 -49.69 -16.89 -18.98
C GLN A 169 -48.79 -16.85 -17.71
N THR A 170 -49.24 -16.02 -16.76
CA THR A 170 -49.09 -16.20 -15.30
C THR A 170 -49.89 -17.40 -14.78
N PRO A 171 -49.60 -17.92 -13.57
CA PRO A 171 -50.58 -17.69 -12.49
C PRO A 171 -49.96 -17.33 -11.13
N SER A 172 -50.78 -16.74 -10.26
CA SER A 172 -50.40 -16.23 -8.93
C SER A 172 -50.40 -17.30 -7.84
N SER A 173 -49.58 -17.14 -6.79
CA SER A 173 -49.99 -17.41 -5.39
C SER A 173 -49.09 -16.72 -4.35
N THR A 174 -49.69 -16.45 -3.20
CA THR A 174 -49.19 -15.65 -2.06
C THR A 174 -48.17 -16.37 -1.18
N SER A 175 -47.18 -15.66 -0.64
CA SER A 175 -47.13 -15.37 0.81
C SER A 175 -46.13 -14.27 1.18
N ASP A 176 -46.33 -13.69 2.36
CA ASP A 176 -45.39 -12.97 3.24
C ASP A 176 -44.28 -12.10 2.60
N SER A 177 -44.49 -10.78 2.64
CA SER A 177 -43.42 -9.79 2.49
C SER A 177 -42.80 -9.44 3.85
N PRO A 178 -41.53 -9.75 4.13
CA PRO A 178 -40.82 -9.18 5.28
C PRO A 178 -40.73 -7.66 5.11
N LYS A 179 -40.85 -6.91 6.22
CA LYS A 179 -40.65 -5.46 6.18
C LYS A 179 -39.21 -5.16 5.76
N THR A 180 -39.02 -4.68 4.54
CA THR A 180 -37.71 -4.29 4.01
C THR A 180 -37.20 -3.06 4.75
N THR A 181 -36.48 -3.28 5.86
CA THR A 181 -35.64 -2.26 6.48
C THR A 181 -34.73 -1.70 5.38
N LYS A 182 -34.87 -0.41 5.06
CA LYS A 182 -34.06 0.23 4.03
C LYS A 182 -32.59 0.12 4.42
N GLN A 183 -31.88 -0.83 3.83
CA GLN A 183 -30.43 -0.92 3.98
C GLN A 183 -29.82 0.39 3.49
N VAL A 184 -29.16 1.11 4.38
CA VAL A 184 -28.40 2.31 4.02
C VAL A 184 -27.27 1.81 3.12
N LYS A 185 -27.37 2.08 1.81
CA LYS A 185 -26.41 1.61 0.83
C LYS A 185 -25.02 2.13 1.21
N VAL A 186 -24.11 1.23 1.54
CA VAL A 186 -22.82 1.59 2.11
C VAL A 186 -21.87 1.98 0.98
N VAL A 187 -21.54 3.27 0.88
CA VAL A 187 -20.82 3.85 -0.27
C VAL A 187 -19.31 3.83 -0.05
N HIS A 188 -18.55 3.27 -0.99
CA HIS A 188 -17.09 3.40 -1.01
C HIS A 188 -16.71 4.83 -1.41
N LYS A 189 -16.03 5.56 -0.50
CA LYS A 189 -15.57 6.94 -0.75
C LYS A 189 -14.09 6.97 -1.10
N PHE A 190 -13.77 7.35 -2.33
CA PHE A 190 -12.39 7.46 -2.83
C PHE A 190 -11.86 8.90 -2.79
N GLU A 191 -10.60 9.08 -2.38
CA GLU A 191 -9.87 10.36 -2.41
C GLU A 191 -8.53 10.22 -3.16
N ARG A 192 -7.83 11.34 -3.42
CA ARG A 192 -6.49 11.29 -4.06
C ARG A 192 -5.47 10.67 -3.11
N TYR A 193 -4.67 9.71 -3.59
CA TYR A 193 -3.63 9.06 -2.78
C TYR A 193 -2.53 10.01 -2.30
N SER A 194 -2.17 11.02 -3.11
CA SER A 194 -1.24 12.08 -2.71
C SER A 194 -1.50 13.36 -3.50
N ILE A 195 -0.77 14.43 -3.14
CA ILE A 195 -0.60 15.60 -4.02
C ILE A 195 -0.10 15.17 -5.41
N THR A 196 -0.55 15.90 -6.44
CA THR A 196 -0.10 15.72 -7.83
C THR A 196 1.41 15.89 -7.92
N ARG A 197 2.07 15.02 -8.70
CA ARG A 197 3.50 15.03 -8.97
C ARG A 197 3.78 15.43 -10.41
N SER A 198 4.86 16.16 -10.63
CA SER A 198 5.38 16.44 -11.97
C SER A 198 5.94 15.19 -12.62
N THR A 199 5.93 15.13 -13.95
CA THR A 199 6.53 14.08 -14.78
C THR A 199 7.94 13.73 -14.31
N THR A 200 8.80 14.74 -14.10
CA THR A 200 10.17 14.57 -13.62
C THR A 200 10.29 13.95 -12.23
N PHE A 201 9.33 14.17 -11.32
CA PHE A 201 9.31 13.50 -10.02
C PHE A 201 8.91 12.03 -10.17
N ILE A 202 7.92 11.74 -11.02
CA ILE A 202 7.45 10.39 -11.33
C ILE A 202 8.58 9.59 -11.98
N ASN A 203 9.22 10.14 -13.01
CA ASN A 203 10.30 9.50 -13.74
C ASN A 203 11.52 9.24 -12.85
N LYS A 204 11.95 10.20 -12.03
CA LYS A 204 13.04 9.98 -11.06
C LYS A 204 12.71 8.91 -10.02
N LYS A 205 11.43 8.74 -9.65
CA LYS A 205 10.98 7.63 -8.79
C LYS A 205 11.04 6.28 -9.54
N ILE A 206 10.61 6.23 -10.81
CA ILE A 206 10.67 5.03 -11.66
C ILE A 206 12.13 4.62 -11.90
N ARG A 207 13.00 5.54 -12.35
CA ARG A 207 14.45 5.32 -12.49
C ARG A 207 15.07 4.74 -11.22
N LYS A 208 14.71 5.25 -10.02
CA LYS A 208 15.18 4.70 -8.75
C LYS A 208 14.64 3.29 -8.43
N LEU A 209 13.46 2.91 -8.93
CA LEU A 209 12.95 1.54 -8.81
C LEU A 209 13.65 0.59 -9.79
N LEU A 210 13.88 1.01 -11.04
CA LEU A 210 14.55 0.20 -12.06
C LEU A 210 16.01 -0.08 -11.71
N LEU A 211 16.77 0.97 -11.36
CA LEU A 211 18.20 0.91 -11.05
C LEU A 211 18.55 0.17 -9.74
N ARG A 212 17.58 -0.09 -8.85
CA ARG A 212 17.84 -0.90 -7.66
C ARG A 212 17.70 -2.40 -7.95
N PRO A 213 18.47 -3.27 -7.28
CA PRO A 213 18.29 -4.71 -7.35
C PRO A 213 16.87 -5.15 -6.95
N LEU A 214 16.49 -6.34 -7.41
CA LEU A 214 15.27 -7.03 -6.99
C LEU A 214 15.35 -7.39 -5.49
N GLN A 215 14.26 -7.14 -4.76
CA GLN A 215 14.10 -7.60 -3.39
C GLN A 215 13.78 -9.11 -3.36
N LYS A 216 13.96 -9.78 -2.21
CA LYS A 216 13.62 -11.21 -2.07
C LYS A 216 12.18 -11.52 -2.49
N THR A 217 11.24 -10.62 -2.22
CA THR A 217 9.82 -10.72 -2.63
C THR A 217 9.55 -10.39 -4.10
N GLU A 218 10.53 -9.92 -4.84
CA GLU A 218 10.42 -9.58 -6.28
C GLU A 218 11.14 -10.60 -7.17
N LYS A 219 12.00 -11.47 -6.62
CA LYS A 219 12.67 -12.53 -7.39
C LYS A 219 11.74 -13.63 -7.92
N PHE A 220 10.50 -13.72 -7.43
CA PHE A 220 9.51 -14.66 -7.96
C PHE A 220 9.20 -14.36 -9.44
N VAL A 221 9.32 -15.38 -10.29
CA VAL A 221 9.00 -15.31 -11.73
C VAL A 221 7.59 -15.82 -12.06
N ASP A 222 6.97 -16.57 -11.15
CA ASP A 222 5.72 -17.29 -11.39
C ASP A 222 4.49 -16.56 -10.83
N GLY A 223 3.89 -15.68 -11.63
CA GLY A 223 2.63 -15.02 -11.25
C GLY A 223 2.06 -14.05 -12.27
N TYR A 224 1.03 -13.33 -11.85
CA TYR A 224 0.20 -12.50 -12.71
C TYR A 224 0.04 -11.08 -12.16
N ILE A 225 0.03 -10.11 -13.08
CA ILE A 225 -0.55 -8.79 -12.85
C ILE A 225 -1.99 -8.79 -13.34
N TYR A 226 -2.90 -8.25 -12.53
CA TYR A 226 -4.30 -8.07 -12.90
C TYR A 226 -4.77 -6.62 -12.76
N ILE A 227 -5.77 -6.28 -13.56
CA ILE A 227 -6.59 -5.08 -13.42
C ILE A 227 -8.04 -5.54 -13.30
N TYR A 228 -8.74 -5.08 -12.27
CA TYR A 228 -10.20 -5.16 -12.22
C TYR A 228 -10.81 -3.79 -11.97
N THR A 229 -12.10 -3.63 -12.28
CA THR A 229 -12.86 -2.41 -12.04
C THR A 229 -13.82 -2.57 -10.85
N PHE A 230 -14.17 -1.48 -10.17
CA PHE A 230 -15.13 -1.45 -9.06
C PHE A 230 -16.58 -1.39 -9.57
N PRO A 231 -17.49 -2.28 -9.11
CA PRO A 231 -18.86 -2.44 -9.64
C PRO A 231 -19.66 -1.17 -9.86
N GLU A 232 -19.60 -0.22 -8.91
CA GLU A 232 -20.44 0.97 -8.97
C GLU A 232 -19.97 1.99 -10.01
N SER A 233 -18.75 1.84 -10.51
CA SER A 233 -18.11 2.73 -11.49
C SER A 233 -18.00 2.15 -12.90
N TYR A 234 -18.62 0.99 -13.19
CA TYR A 234 -18.52 0.29 -14.48
C TYR A 234 -18.97 1.11 -15.69
N HIS A 235 -19.73 2.18 -15.49
CA HIS A 235 -20.28 3.06 -16.53
C HIS A 235 -19.61 4.43 -16.58
N ASP A 236 -18.65 4.72 -15.69
CA ASP A 236 -17.92 5.98 -15.67
C ASP A 236 -16.87 6.02 -16.79
N ALA A 237 -16.60 7.21 -17.34
CA ALA A 237 -15.53 7.40 -18.33
C ALA A 237 -14.11 7.20 -17.76
N ALA A 238 -13.95 7.29 -16.42
CA ALA A 238 -12.69 7.10 -15.70
C ALA A 238 -12.91 6.22 -14.45
N PRO A 239 -13.25 4.94 -14.64
CA PRO A 239 -13.72 4.03 -13.58
C PRO A 239 -12.66 3.83 -12.49
N TYR A 240 -13.09 3.38 -11.31
CA TYR A 240 -12.17 2.99 -10.25
C TYR A 240 -11.59 1.60 -10.54
N LEU A 241 -10.36 1.59 -11.04
CA LEU A 241 -9.58 0.38 -11.33
C LEU A 241 -8.72 0.02 -10.13
N LYS A 242 -8.67 -1.27 -9.76
CA LYS A 242 -7.64 -1.80 -8.87
C LYS A 242 -6.59 -2.52 -9.69
N ILE A 243 -5.32 -2.18 -9.47
CA ILE A 243 -4.17 -2.83 -10.11
C ILE A 243 -3.35 -3.54 -9.04
N GLY A 244 -3.11 -4.83 -9.21
CA GLY A 244 -2.27 -5.59 -8.28
C GLY A 244 -1.84 -6.95 -8.83
N PHE A 245 -1.21 -7.77 -7.98
CA PHE A 245 -0.68 -9.09 -8.35
C PHE A 245 -1.28 -10.27 -7.58
N ALA A 246 -1.13 -11.47 -8.14
CA ALA A 246 -1.34 -12.76 -7.45
C ALA A 246 -0.64 -13.91 -8.20
N LYS A 247 -0.39 -15.04 -7.50
CA LYS A 247 -0.09 -16.33 -8.16
C LYS A 247 -1.36 -16.95 -8.75
N ASP A 248 -2.45 -16.96 -8.00
CA ASP A 248 -3.79 -17.27 -8.50
C ASP A 248 -4.69 -16.01 -8.44
N VAL A 249 -5.09 -15.54 -9.62
CA VAL A 249 -6.00 -14.41 -9.80
C VAL A 249 -7.44 -14.76 -9.39
N GLN A 250 -7.91 -15.98 -9.64
CA GLN A 250 -9.27 -16.42 -9.31
C GLN A 250 -9.46 -16.50 -7.79
N ALA A 251 -8.60 -17.21 -7.05
CA ALA A 251 -8.63 -17.19 -5.59
C ALA A 251 -8.34 -15.80 -4.99
N ARG A 252 -7.69 -14.88 -5.74
CA ARG A 252 -7.56 -13.48 -5.31
C ARG A 252 -8.87 -12.70 -5.49
N MET A 253 -9.61 -12.90 -6.58
CA MET A 253 -10.93 -12.28 -6.78
C MET A 253 -11.97 -12.82 -5.80
N ALA A 254 -12.02 -14.14 -5.59
CA ALA A 254 -12.90 -14.77 -4.61
C ALA A 254 -12.63 -14.27 -3.18
N ARG A 255 -11.37 -14.03 -2.81
CA ARG A 255 -11.02 -13.38 -1.54
C ARG A 255 -11.52 -11.93 -1.46
N TRP A 256 -11.39 -11.13 -2.53
CA TRP A 256 -11.93 -9.77 -2.53
C TRP A 256 -13.47 -9.74 -2.46
N GLU A 257 -14.17 -10.64 -3.16
CA GLU A 257 -15.63 -10.76 -3.10
C GLU A 257 -16.12 -11.14 -1.70
N ASN A 258 -15.46 -12.13 -1.06
CA ASN A 258 -15.79 -12.54 0.31
C ASN A 258 -15.41 -11.49 1.37
N GLN A 259 -14.26 -10.82 1.23
CA GLN A 259 -13.75 -9.86 2.21
C GLN A 259 -14.41 -8.48 2.12
N CYS A 260 -14.74 -8.03 0.91
CA CYS A 260 -15.17 -6.65 0.64
C CYS A 260 -16.57 -6.53 0.03
N LYS A 261 -17.32 -7.64 -0.09
CA LYS A 261 -18.73 -7.76 -0.53
C LYS A 261 -19.09 -7.12 -1.88
N TYR A 262 -18.11 -6.86 -2.73
CA TYR A 262 -18.32 -6.46 -4.13
C TYR A 262 -17.69 -7.50 -5.07
N ARG A 263 -18.38 -7.82 -6.18
CA ARG A 263 -17.92 -8.82 -7.15
C ARG A 263 -16.98 -8.21 -8.21
N PRO A 264 -15.66 -8.49 -8.21
CA PRO A 264 -14.72 -7.84 -9.13
C PRO A 264 -14.90 -8.29 -10.58
N LYS A 265 -15.00 -7.35 -11.52
CA LYS A 265 -14.88 -7.64 -12.97
C LYS A 265 -13.43 -7.41 -13.39
N VAL A 266 -12.69 -8.50 -13.56
CA VAL A 266 -11.36 -8.49 -14.16
C VAL A 266 -11.46 -7.96 -15.60
N LEU A 267 -10.57 -7.03 -15.95
CA LEU A 267 -10.42 -6.48 -17.30
C LEU A 267 -9.15 -7.00 -17.97
N VAL A 268 -8.09 -7.22 -17.18
CA VAL A 268 -6.79 -7.72 -17.63
C VAL A 268 -6.26 -8.70 -16.60
N HIS A 269 -5.70 -9.80 -17.07
CA HIS A 269 -4.67 -10.56 -16.35
C HIS A 269 -3.56 -10.91 -17.35
N GLN A 270 -2.30 -10.75 -16.94
CA GLN A 270 -1.12 -11.10 -17.75
C GLN A 270 -0.12 -11.86 -16.87
N SER A 271 0.46 -12.93 -17.39
CA SER A 271 1.63 -13.57 -16.79
C SER A 271 2.82 -12.62 -16.85
N ALA A 272 3.56 -12.55 -15.74
CA ALA A 272 4.53 -11.50 -15.49
C ALA A 272 5.61 -11.96 -14.50
N ASP A 273 6.79 -12.27 -15.01
CA ASP A 273 8.03 -12.40 -14.25
C ASP A 273 8.25 -11.18 -13.37
N HIS A 274 8.74 -11.38 -12.14
CA HIS A 274 8.96 -10.30 -11.18
C HIS A 274 7.72 -9.41 -10.95
N TYR A 275 6.51 -10.00 -10.95
CA TYR A 275 5.23 -9.28 -10.86
C TYR A 275 5.19 -8.22 -9.73
N VAL A 276 5.78 -8.46 -8.56
CA VAL A 276 5.82 -7.48 -7.44
C VAL A 276 6.60 -6.21 -7.82
N LYS A 277 7.65 -6.34 -8.65
CA LYS A 277 8.41 -5.21 -9.22
C LYS A 277 7.57 -4.45 -10.24
N ILE A 278 6.84 -5.17 -11.10
CA ILE A 278 5.97 -4.59 -12.14
C ILE A 278 4.80 -3.83 -11.52
N GLU A 279 4.13 -4.38 -10.50
CA GLU A 279 3.10 -3.65 -9.73
C GLU A 279 3.69 -2.32 -9.22
N SER A 280 4.86 -2.38 -8.58
CA SER A 280 5.53 -1.20 -8.02
C SER A 280 5.88 -0.12 -9.07
N LEU A 281 6.16 -0.52 -10.31
CA LEU A 281 6.44 0.37 -11.44
C LEU A 281 5.15 1.01 -11.98
N VAL A 282 4.11 0.22 -12.27
CA VAL A 282 2.78 0.70 -12.70
C VAL A 282 2.18 1.65 -11.65
N HIS A 283 2.29 1.28 -10.36
CA HIS A 283 1.90 2.09 -9.20
C HIS A 283 2.71 3.38 -9.04
N ALA A 284 3.89 3.49 -9.65
CA ALA A 284 4.71 4.69 -9.66
C ALA A 284 4.36 5.60 -10.85
N GLN A 285 4.15 5.04 -12.04
CA GLN A 285 3.74 5.77 -13.24
C GLN A 285 2.33 6.38 -13.06
N LEU A 286 1.37 5.59 -12.59
CA LEU A 286 -0.03 6.03 -12.40
C LEU A 286 -0.29 6.72 -11.05
N VAL A 287 0.73 7.29 -10.40
CA VAL A 287 0.62 7.84 -9.04
C VAL A 287 -0.31 9.06 -8.93
N ASN A 288 -0.50 9.81 -10.02
CA ASN A 288 -1.43 10.96 -10.05
C ASN A 288 -2.90 10.52 -10.19
N GLN A 289 -3.14 9.38 -10.82
CA GLN A 289 -4.43 8.73 -10.98
C GLN A 289 -4.82 7.92 -9.73
N ARG A 290 -3.83 7.54 -8.91
CA ARG A 290 -3.97 6.71 -7.72
C ARG A 290 -4.90 7.33 -6.66
N LYS A 291 -5.69 6.46 -6.04
CA LYS A 291 -6.72 6.75 -5.05
C LYS A 291 -6.52 5.93 -3.79
N VAL A 292 -7.16 6.35 -2.72
CA VAL A 292 -7.31 5.57 -1.48
C VAL A 292 -8.76 5.67 -1.01
N GLU A 293 -9.25 4.64 -0.34
CA GLU A 293 -10.53 4.71 0.36
C GLU A 293 -10.37 5.60 1.59
N ALA A 294 -11.06 6.74 1.59
CA ALA A 294 -10.88 7.81 2.56
C ALA A 294 -11.22 7.35 3.99
N THR A 295 -12.38 6.71 4.13
CA THR A 295 -12.91 6.10 5.36
C THR A 295 -12.52 4.64 5.53
N GLY A 296 -11.72 4.09 4.62
CA GLY A 296 -11.52 2.64 4.47
C GLY A 296 -12.66 1.94 3.71
N CYS A 297 -12.41 0.71 3.30
CA CYS A 297 -13.44 -0.20 2.80
C CYS A 297 -14.45 -0.46 3.93
N PRO A 298 -15.76 -0.20 3.72
CA PRO A 298 -16.75 -0.31 4.79
C PRO A 298 -16.91 -1.73 5.37
N GLU A 299 -16.64 -2.75 4.55
CA GLU A 299 -16.85 -4.17 4.89
C GLU A 299 -15.66 -4.78 5.65
N CYS A 300 -14.42 -4.41 5.30
CA CYS A 300 -13.21 -5.01 5.90
C CYS A 300 -12.39 -4.05 6.77
N GLY A 301 -12.76 -2.76 6.80
CA GLY A 301 -12.09 -1.70 7.57
C GLY A 301 -10.71 -1.27 7.05
N ILE A 302 -10.16 -1.93 6.02
CA ILE A 302 -8.84 -1.62 5.47
C ILE A 302 -8.94 -0.45 4.49
N ARG A 303 -8.04 0.53 4.59
CA ARG A 303 -7.87 1.59 3.59
C ARG A 303 -7.12 1.05 2.37
N HIS A 304 -7.82 0.47 1.40
CA HIS A 304 -7.18 0.06 0.16
C HIS A 304 -6.66 1.30 -0.57
N ASN A 305 -5.37 1.30 -0.88
CA ASN A 305 -4.67 2.39 -1.58
C ASN A 305 -4.23 1.98 -2.99
N GLU A 306 -4.71 0.84 -3.49
CA GLU A 306 -4.35 0.21 -4.77
C GLU A 306 -5.36 0.55 -5.89
N TRP A 307 -6.19 1.56 -5.64
CA TRP A 307 -7.22 2.06 -6.54
C TRP A 307 -6.65 3.18 -7.44
N PHE A 308 -7.21 3.34 -8.63
CA PHE A 308 -6.83 4.33 -9.64
C PHE A 308 -8.10 4.81 -10.37
N SER A 309 -8.22 6.10 -10.67
CA SER A 309 -9.21 6.60 -11.63
C SER A 309 -8.48 6.95 -12.91
N ALA A 310 -8.62 6.08 -13.91
CA ALA A 310 -7.93 6.08 -15.18
C ALA A 310 -8.79 5.30 -16.19
N SER A 311 -8.55 5.46 -17.49
CA SER A 311 -9.20 4.56 -18.45
C SER A 311 -8.63 3.14 -18.33
N SER A 312 -9.41 2.14 -18.72
CA SER A 312 -8.93 0.76 -18.83
C SER A 312 -7.76 0.64 -19.82
N LEU A 313 -7.73 1.47 -20.87
CA LEU A 313 -6.67 1.53 -21.86
C LEU A 313 -5.35 2.03 -21.25
N ASP A 314 -5.35 3.12 -20.50
CA ASP A 314 -4.13 3.69 -19.88
C ASP A 314 -3.52 2.72 -18.87
N ALA A 315 -4.36 2.12 -18.03
CA ALA A 315 -3.93 1.12 -17.06
C ALA A 315 -3.37 -0.13 -17.75
N SER A 316 -4.00 -0.59 -18.83
CA SER A 316 -3.52 -1.72 -19.64
C SER A 316 -2.20 -1.41 -20.34
N ARG A 317 -2.04 -0.20 -20.90
CA ARG A 317 -0.79 0.26 -21.53
C ARG A 317 0.36 0.28 -20.53
N ALA A 318 0.14 0.83 -19.33
CA ALA A 318 1.15 0.83 -18.27
C ALA A 318 1.56 -0.60 -17.86
N VAL A 319 0.59 -1.51 -17.69
CA VAL A 319 0.91 -2.93 -17.40
C VAL A 319 1.70 -3.58 -18.54
N SER A 320 1.23 -3.46 -19.78
CA SER A 320 1.90 -4.06 -20.95
C SER A 320 3.30 -3.50 -21.21
N LEU A 321 3.54 -2.20 -20.93
CA LEU A 321 4.86 -1.58 -21.03
C LEU A 321 5.86 -2.28 -20.09
N TRP A 322 5.52 -2.41 -18.81
CA TRP A 322 6.42 -3.00 -17.81
C TRP A 322 6.50 -4.52 -17.89
N THR A 323 5.46 -5.24 -18.34
CA THR A 323 5.56 -6.69 -18.60
C THR A 323 6.43 -6.97 -19.82
N SER A 324 6.30 -6.21 -20.92
CA SER A 324 7.16 -6.35 -22.10
C SER A 324 8.60 -5.91 -21.84
N TRP A 325 8.86 -4.96 -20.93
CA TRP A 325 10.22 -4.67 -20.47
C TRP A 325 10.81 -5.85 -19.69
N MET A 326 10.06 -6.43 -18.75
CA MET A 326 10.59 -7.49 -17.89
C MET A 326 10.87 -8.80 -18.65
N ARG A 327 10.09 -9.09 -19.71
CA ARG A 327 10.34 -10.23 -20.63
C ARG A 327 11.68 -10.15 -21.36
N GLN A 328 12.30 -8.98 -21.44
CA GLN A 328 13.65 -8.79 -22.00
C GLN A 328 14.76 -9.05 -20.95
N MET A 329 14.43 -9.81 -19.90
CA MET A 329 15.28 -10.25 -18.78
C MET A 329 16.27 -9.18 -18.30
N PRO A 330 15.81 -8.01 -17.83
CA PRO A 330 16.70 -6.88 -17.53
C PRO A 330 17.57 -7.07 -16.29
N TYR A 331 17.23 -8.06 -15.46
CA TYR A 331 18.00 -8.45 -14.27
C TYR A 331 18.78 -9.76 -14.52
N ASP A 332 19.84 -9.96 -13.76
CA ASP A 332 20.59 -11.22 -13.63
C ASP A 332 20.01 -12.12 -12.50
N GLU A 333 20.64 -13.27 -12.27
CA GLU A 333 20.21 -14.27 -11.28
C GLU A 333 20.37 -13.74 -9.84
N GLU A 334 21.42 -12.95 -9.59
CA GLU A 334 21.63 -12.16 -8.38
C GLU A 334 20.55 -11.09 -8.18
N GLY A 335 19.84 -10.71 -9.25
CA GLY A 335 18.78 -9.70 -9.26
C GLY A 335 19.31 -8.27 -9.39
N GLN A 336 20.56 -8.08 -9.80
CA GLN A 336 21.12 -6.78 -10.18
C GLN A 336 20.65 -6.42 -11.60
N LEU A 337 20.64 -5.13 -11.93
CA LEU A 337 20.25 -4.66 -13.26
C LEU A 337 21.44 -4.80 -14.22
N LYS A 338 21.28 -5.53 -15.33
CA LYS A 338 22.33 -5.76 -16.32
C LYS A 338 22.85 -4.45 -16.92
N SER A 339 24.16 -4.39 -17.21
CA SER A 339 24.85 -3.16 -17.63
C SER A 339 24.21 -2.47 -18.85
N LYS A 340 23.74 -3.21 -19.87
CA LYS A 340 23.10 -2.62 -21.06
C LYS A 340 21.82 -1.84 -20.71
N TRP A 341 21.04 -2.36 -19.75
CA TRP A 341 19.85 -1.68 -19.23
C TRP A 341 20.18 -0.50 -18.32
N LYS A 342 21.20 -0.64 -17.46
CA LYS A 342 21.66 0.46 -16.61
C LYS A 342 22.08 1.68 -17.45
N ALA A 343 22.93 1.48 -18.46
CA ALA A 343 23.40 2.56 -19.33
C ALA A 343 22.23 3.27 -20.04
N ARG A 344 21.32 2.50 -20.67
CA ARG A 344 20.12 3.04 -21.34
C ARG A 344 19.25 3.86 -20.38
N ILE A 345 18.92 3.33 -19.19
CA ILE A 345 18.15 4.06 -18.14
C ILE A 345 18.91 5.30 -17.63
N GLU A 346 20.24 5.29 -17.66
CA GLU A 346 21.04 6.43 -17.21
C GLU A 346 21.04 7.59 -18.22
N CYS A 347 20.93 7.31 -19.52
CA CYS A 347 20.85 8.28 -20.60
C CYS A 347 19.47 8.95 -20.80
N LEU A 348 18.36 8.28 -20.41
CA LEU A 348 17.00 8.82 -20.58
C LEU A 348 16.82 10.21 -19.96
N ASP A 349 16.19 11.14 -20.72
CA ASP A 349 15.70 12.38 -20.12
C ASP A 349 14.52 12.11 -19.18
N MET A 350 14.67 12.55 -17.94
CA MET A 350 13.63 12.46 -16.92
C MET A 350 12.57 13.55 -17.06
N SER A 351 12.74 14.57 -17.92
CA SER A 351 11.72 15.59 -18.17
C SER A 351 10.59 15.10 -19.08
N ASP A 352 10.92 14.30 -20.11
CA ASP A 352 9.97 13.74 -21.06
C ASP A 352 9.00 12.72 -20.45
N ALA A 353 7.77 12.68 -20.96
CA ALA A 353 6.71 11.77 -20.53
C ALA A 353 6.77 10.38 -21.20
N ALA A 354 7.44 10.24 -22.35
CA ALA A 354 7.49 9.04 -23.18
C ALA A 354 8.85 8.27 -23.12
N CYS A 355 9.79 8.73 -22.30
CA CYS A 355 11.11 8.10 -22.11
C CYS A 355 11.06 6.61 -21.67
N TRP A 356 9.92 6.13 -21.15
CA TRP A 356 9.73 4.71 -20.82
C TRP A 356 9.33 3.88 -22.03
N GLU A 357 8.50 4.43 -22.93
CA GLU A 357 8.24 3.85 -24.25
C GLU A 357 9.51 3.77 -25.11
N GLU A 358 10.36 4.80 -25.08
CA GLU A 358 11.69 4.77 -25.73
C GLU A 358 12.54 3.60 -25.21
N LEU A 359 12.67 3.48 -23.87
CA LEU A 359 13.44 2.43 -23.21
C LEU A 359 13.03 1.02 -23.64
N VAL A 360 11.72 0.77 -23.79
CA VAL A 360 11.17 -0.57 -24.07
C VAL A 360 11.22 -0.92 -25.56
N ASN A 361 11.13 0.07 -26.44
CA ASN A 361 11.12 -0.15 -27.89
C ASN A 361 12.53 -0.28 -28.50
N ALA A 362 13.57 0.28 -27.87
CA ALA A 362 14.91 0.41 -28.43
C ALA A 362 15.73 -0.90 -28.54
N ILE A 363 15.15 -2.10 -28.44
CA ILE A 363 15.86 -3.39 -28.54
C ILE A 363 15.88 -3.97 -29.96
N TYR A 364 14.96 -3.57 -30.85
CA TYR A 364 14.88 -4.06 -32.24
C TYR A 364 15.96 -3.53 -33.21
N VAL A 365 17.17 -3.20 -32.73
CA VAL A 365 18.21 -2.53 -33.53
C VAL A 365 19.63 -3.04 -33.28
N ASP A 366 19.98 -3.45 -32.05
CA ASP A 366 21.39 -3.64 -31.66
C ASP A 366 21.85 -5.12 -31.58
N ASP A 367 20.93 -6.08 -31.41
CA ASP A 367 21.27 -7.48 -31.03
C ASP A 367 21.36 -8.45 -32.24
N GLU A 368 21.69 -7.98 -33.47
CA GLU A 368 21.71 -8.83 -34.70
C GLU A 368 23.09 -8.98 -35.39
N GLU A 369 24.16 -8.27 -34.97
CA GLU A 369 25.49 -8.32 -35.64
C GLU A 369 26.60 -9.10 -34.89
N ASP A 370 26.45 -9.45 -33.61
CA ASP A 370 27.57 -9.85 -32.72
C ASP A 370 27.66 -11.37 -32.41
N ASP A 371 26.95 -12.23 -33.14
CA ASP A 371 26.99 -13.72 -32.99
C ASP A 371 27.22 -14.46 -34.34
N LEU A 372 27.82 -13.78 -35.32
CA LEU A 372 28.44 -14.42 -36.49
C LEU A 372 29.92 -14.67 -36.20
N SER A 373 30.21 -15.68 -35.38
CA SER A 373 31.58 -16.15 -35.16
C SER A 373 32.17 -16.70 -36.47
N GLU A 374 33.21 -16.03 -36.99
CA GLU A 374 33.95 -16.39 -38.21
C GLU A 374 34.81 -17.67 -38.05
N GLU A 375 34.25 -18.78 -37.56
CA GLU A 375 35.04 -19.99 -37.27
C GLU A 375 34.26 -21.31 -37.45
N ASP A 376 33.76 -21.56 -38.66
CA ASP A 376 33.63 -22.94 -39.17
C ASP A 376 33.83 -22.99 -40.71
N GLU A 377 35.09 -23.16 -41.13
CA GLU A 377 35.48 -23.29 -42.55
C GLU A 377 35.07 -24.68 -43.06
N PHE A 378 33.78 -24.87 -43.34
CA PHE A 378 33.20 -26.18 -43.68
C PHE A 378 33.68 -26.65 -45.07
N GLN A 379 34.84 -27.27 -45.07
CA GLN A 379 35.58 -27.74 -46.22
C GLN A 379 34.78 -28.83 -46.97
N TRP A 380 34.28 -28.50 -48.15
CA TRP A 380 33.55 -29.44 -49.02
C TRP A 380 34.50 -30.51 -49.60
N SER A 381 34.78 -31.55 -48.82
CA SER A 381 35.32 -32.81 -49.34
C SER A 381 34.23 -33.55 -50.12
N THR A 382 34.41 -33.66 -51.43
CA THR A 382 33.73 -34.65 -52.26
C THR A 382 34.26 -36.06 -51.96
N ASP A 383 33.64 -37.07 -52.58
CA ASP A 383 34.09 -38.47 -52.65
C ASP A 383 33.81 -39.28 -51.34
N ASP A 384 33.34 -40.54 -51.35
CA ASP A 384 32.76 -41.37 -52.41
C ASP A 384 31.85 -42.48 -51.78
N GLU A 385 31.33 -43.42 -52.59
CA GLU A 385 30.51 -44.57 -52.20
C GLU A 385 31.07 -45.45 -51.06
N SER A 386 30.20 -46.04 -50.23
CA SER A 386 30.03 -47.51 -50.15
C SER A 386 28.93 -47.98 -49.17
N HIS A 387 28.64 -49.29 -49.19
CA HIS A 387 27.56 -50.01 -48.49
C HIS A 387 27.97 -50.55 -47.10
N HIS A 388 27.00 -51.23 -46.44
CA HIS A 388 27.13 -52.15 -45.28
C HIS A 388 27.19 -51.49 -43.89
N SER A 389 26.73 -52.10 -42.79
CA SER A 389 25.74 -53.20 -42.57
C SER A 389 25.21 -53.08 -41.13
N ALA A 390 24.16 -53.82 -40.76
CA ALA A 390 23.74 -53.96 -39.37
C ALA A 390 24.57 -55.03 -38.63
N GLU A 391 24.88 -54.74 -37.35
CA GLU A 391 25.20 -55.62 -36.19
C GLU A 391 25.55 -54.62 -35.05
N GLU A 392 24.75 -54.44 -34.00
CA GLU A 392 24.47 -55.37 -32.88
C GLU A 392 25.73 -55.79 -32.13
N TYR A 393 26.06 -55.09 -31.02
CA TYR A 393 26.97 -55.59 -30.01
C TYR A 393 26.63 -55.14 -28.58
N GLU A 394 26.96 -56.04 -27.66
CA GLU A 394 26.81 -56.09 -26.19
C GLU A 394 27.46 -54.85 -25.52
N ILE A 395 26.97 -54.28 -24.40
CA ILE A 395 26.71 -54.82 -23.05
C ILE A 395 27.97 -55.48 -22.44
N TYR A 396 28.67 -54.80 -21.52
CA TYR A 396 28.98 -55.30 -20.16
C TYR A 396 29.74 -54.28 -19.28
N ASP A 397 29.40 -54.30 -17.99
CA ASP A 397 29.92 -53.72 -16.74
C ASP A 397 31.15 -52.76 -16.66
N SER A 398 30.94 -51.68 -15.89
CA SER A 398 31.75 -51.25 -14.73
C SER A 398 30.79 -50.42 -13.84
N GLU A 399 30.29 -50.92 -12.70
CA GLU A 399 30.94 -51.06 -11.38
C GLU A 399 31.49 -49.74 -10.78
N ASP A 400 30.87 -49.35 -9.65
CA ASP A 400 31.26 -48.38 -8.59
C ASP A 400 29.93 -47.85 -7.96
N GLU A 401 29.29 -48.58 -7.05
CA GLU A 401 29.57 -48.64 -5.60
C GLU A 401 29.28 -47.31 -4.84
N TYR A 402 28.24 -47.28 -4.01
CA TYR A 402 28.28 -46.97 -2.55
C TYR A 402 26.88 -46.85 -1.90
N ASP A 403 26.80 -47.26 -0.62
CA ASP A 403 25.62 -47.27 0.27
C ASP A 403 24.88 -45.91 0.36
N ASP A 404 23.53 -45.87 0.33
CA ASP A 404 22.61 -46.16 1.45
C ASP A 404 22.86 -45.36 2.75
N LYS A 405 21.96 -44.39 3.04
CA LYS A 405 21.15 -44.39 4.28
C LYS A 405 20.01 -43.36 4.27
N SER A 406 18.93 -43.74 4.98
CA SER A 406 17.83 -42.95 5.58
C SER A 406 17.96 -41.41 5.60
N GLY A 407 16.91 -40.61 5.38
CA GLY A 407 15.45 -40.86 5.44
C GLY A 407 14.82 -40.25 6.71
N THR A 408 13.50 -39.96 6.69
CA THR A 408 12.65 -39.38 7.79
C THR A 408 13.08 -37.97 8.28
N ASP A 409 12.23 -36.97 8.56
CA ASP A 409 10.75 -36.76 8.61
C ASP A 409 10.46 -35.38 7.95
N ASP A 410 9.36 -35.14 7.22
CA ASP A 410 7.95 -34.85 7.61
C ASP A 410 7.72 -33.53 8.41
N ASP A 411 6.55 -32.91 8.15
CA ASP A 411 5.91 -31.73 8.78
C ASP A 411 6.61 -30.33 8.66
N ASP A 412 5.94 -29.19 8.49
CA ASP A 412 4.49 -28.83 8.52
C ASP A 412 4.12 -27.81 7.40
N GLU A 413 2.83 -27.72 7.04
CA GLU A 413 2.24 -26.65 6.20
C GLU A 413 1.50 -25.58 7.04
N GLU A 414 1.72 -24.28 6.81
CA GLU A 414 0.74 -23.18 7.03
C GLU A 414 1.09 -21.87 6.28
#